data_AF-A0A9Q0M4A3-F1
#
_entry.id   AF-A0A9Q0M4A3-F1
#
_cell.length_a   1.000
_cell.length_b   1.000
_cell.length_c   1.000
_cell.angle_alpha   90.00
_cell.angle_beta   90.00
_cell.angle_gamma   90.00
#
_symmetry.space_group_name_H-M   'P 1'
#
loop_
_entity.id
_entity.type
_entity.pdbx_description
1 polymer ?
#
loop_
_entity_poly.entity_id
_entity_poly.type
_entity_poly.pdbx_seq_one_letter_code
_entity_poly.pdbx_strand_id
1 'polypeptide(L)'
;MGICDAPARAKVLNMSQHNGSFGCNYCKIYAPFNEDLKCRVFVPTSNLQPRTTDEWKKLALAASNTKITRANEREFLGVKGWNQLLRLPYIDIVSFCPPDYMHSQLLGTVRLLLAYWLGGRSQLFKYNFHMVWHLPQVVRQYGPLITNSAFQLENWMGKIAKQIHESKIHIAEQAINKCSVISSTITNFYSNIDCFETEFIKYF
;
A
#
# COMPACT_ATOMS: atom_id res chain seq x y z
N MET A 1 8.34 -6.24 1.58
CA MET A 1 7.55 -5.00 1.49
C MET A 1 6.59 -5.15 0.32
N GLY A 2 5.30 -4.90 0.51
CA GLY A 2 4.28 -4.98 -0.54
C GLY A 2 3.79 -3.58 -0.92
N ILE A 3 4.22 -3.06 -2.07
CA ILE A 3 3.79 -1.76 -2.57
C ILE A 3 2.44 -1.92 -3.27
N CYS A 4 1.41 -1.22 -2.79
CA CYS A 4 0.07 -1.27 -3.35
C CYS A 4 -0.75 -0.02 -2.98
N ASP A 5 -1.82 0.22 -3.72
CA ASP A 5 -2.75 1.31 -3.43
C ASP A 5 -3.51 1.07 -2.12
N ALA A 6 -4.14 2.11 -1.57
CA ALA A 6 -4.81 2.01 -0.27
C ALA A 6 -5.96 0.97 -0.23
N PRO A 7 -6.80 0.82 -1.29
CA PRO A 7 -7.74 -0.30 -1.41
C PRO A 7 -7.11 -1.69 -1.37
N ALA A 8 -6.05 -1.95 -2.15
CA ALA A 8 -5.41 -3.26 -2.16
C ALA A 8 -4.68 -3.53 -0.84
N ARG A 9 -4.03 -2.53 -0.25
CA ARG A 9 -3.42 -2.62 1.09
C ARG A 9 -4.40 -3.12 2.13
N ALA A 10 -5.61 -2.57 2.14
CA ALA A 10 -6.65 -2.99 3.09
C ALA A 10 -7.05 -4.46 2.92
N LYS A 11 -7.04 -4.97 1.68
CA LYS A 11 -7.31 -6.39 1.38
C LYS A 11 -6.14 -7.28 1.80
N VAL A 12 -4.92 -6.90 1.44
CA VAL A 12 -3.68 -7.64 1.77
C VAL A 12 -3.53 -7.82 3.28
N LEU A 13 -3.76 -6.75 4.05
CA LEU A 13 -3.63 -6.77 5.51
C LEU A 13 -4.89 -7.29 6.22
N ASN A 14 -5.98 -7.57 5.50
CA ASN A 14 -7.30 -7.89 6.04
C ASN A 14 -7.76 -6.88 7.11
N MET A 15 -7.85 -5.61 6.71
CA MET A 15 -8.22 -4.50 7.60
C MET A 15 -9.25 -3.55 6.96
N SER A 16 -9.67 -2.54 7.71
CA SER A 16 -10.58 -1.51 7.24
C SER A 16 -9.93 -0.66 6.15
N GLN A 17 -10.75 -0.22 5.20
CA GLN A 17 -10.30 0.58 4.06
C GLN A 17 -9.88 1.99 4.51
N HIS A 18 -9.20 2.72 3.62
CA HIS A 18 -8.75 4.10 3.86
C HIS A 18 -9.89 5.09 4.16
N ASN A 19 -11.12 4.78 3.74
CA ASN A 19 -12.35 5.53 4.04
C ASN A 19 -13.09 5.02 5.30
N GLY A 20 -12.51 4.03 6.00
CA GLY A 20 -13.04 3.44 7.23
C GLY A 20 -12.65 4.21 8.48
N SER A 21 -13.30 3.89 9.60
CA SER A 21 -13.08 4.51 10.91
C SER A 21 -11.64 4.35 11.42
N PHE A 22 -10.99 3.24 11.07
CA PHE A 22 -9.62 2.89 11.50
C PHE A 22 -8.78 2.43 10.29
N GLY A 23 -8.68 3.27 9.26
CA GLY A 23 -8.05 2.90 7.98
C GLY A 23 -6.52 2.82 8.00
N CYS A 24 -5.87 3.31 9.06
CA CYS A 24 -4.40 3.39 9.15
C CYS A 24 -3.79 2.09 9.71
N ASN A 25 -2.77 1.56 9.02
CA ASN A 25 -1.97 0.42 9.47
C ASN A 25 -0.86 0.79 10.45
N TYR A 26 -0.43 2.06 10.51
CA TYR A 26 0.65 2.49 11.40
C TYR A 26 0.18 2.87 12.80
N CYS A 27 -1.02 3.45 12.92
CA CYS A 27 -1.53 3.97 14.18
C CYS A 27 -3.00 3.59 14.44
N LYS A 28 -3.42 3.80 15.68
CA LYS A 28 -4.77 3.49 16.19
C LYS A 28 -5.74 4.70 16.13
N ILE A 29 -5.42 5.74 15.35
CA ILE A 29 -6.28 6.93 15.23
C ILE A 29 -7.67 6.56 14.69
N TYR A 30 -8.70 7.08 15.37
CA TYR A 30 -10.08 7.04 14.94
C TYR A 30 -10.40 8.22 14.03
N ALA A 31 -11.02 7.95 12.89
CA ALA A 31 -11.49 8.95 11.94
C ALA A 31 -13.02 9.13 12.02
N PRO A 32 -13.52 10.17 12.73
CA PRO A 32 -14.95 10.48 12.71
C PRO A 32 -15.41 10.84 11.29
N PHE A 33 -16.68 10.55 11.00
CA PHE A 33 -17.33 11.01 9.79
C PHE A 33 -17.74 12.47 9.97
N ASN A 34 -17.34 13.32 9.04
CA ASN A 34 -17.73 14.71 9.00
C ASN A 34 -18.86 14.87 7.97
N GLU A 35 -20.02 15.36 8.41
CA GLU A 35 -21.23 15.51 7.57
C GLU A 35 -21.07 16.59 6.51
N ASP A 36 -20.43 17.73 6.86
CA ASP A 36 -20.22 18.87 5.95
C ASP A 36 -19.34 18.49 4.76
N LEU A 37 -18.26 17.75 5.04
CA LEU A 37 -17.30 17.30 4.04
C LEU A 37 -17.69 15.98 3.39
N LYS A 38 -18.73 15.30 3.90
CA LYS A 38 -19.16 13.95 3.50
C LYS A 38 -18.01 12.95 3.44
N CYS A 39 -17.05 13.08 4.35
CA CYS A 39 -15.85 12.25 4.38
C CYS A 39 -15.36 12.00 5.80
N ARG A 40 -14.54 10.96 5.98
CA ARG A 40 -13.85 10.74 7.26
C ARG A 40 -12.62 11.61 7.38
N VAL A 41 -12.43 12.16 8.58
CA VAL A 41 -11.40 13.14 8.92
C VAL A 41 -10.47 12.51 9.94
N PHE A 42 -9.19 12.44 9.62
CA PHE A 42 -8.12 11.99 10.52
C PHE A 42 -7.58 13.22 11.24
N VAL A 43 -8.07 13.44 12.45
CA VAL A 43 -7.70 14.61 13.25
C VAL A 43 -6.21 14.53 13.64
N PRO A 44 -5.42 15.59 13.38
CA PRO A 44 -4.07 15.72 13.92
C PRO A 44 -4.08 15.63 15.45
N THR A 45 -3.37 14.66 16.00
CA THR A 45 -3.28 14.45 17.45
C THR A 45 -1.83 14.26 17.83
N SER A 46 -1.39 14.93 18.90
CA SER A 46 -0.04 14.80 19.46
C SER A 46 0.20 13.42 20.09
N ASN A 47 -0.83 12.83 20.69
CA ASN A 47 -0.80 11.51 21.31
C ASN A 47 -1.08 10.39 20.29
N LEU A 48 -0.18 10.22 19.33
CA LEU A 48 -0.27 9.15 18.33
C LEU A 48 0.09 7.80 18.96
N GLN A 49 -0.89 6.89 19.03
CA GLN A 49 -0.66 5.52 19.50
C GLN A 49 -0.26 4.62 18.31
N PRO A 50 1.01 4.19 18.20
CA PRO A 50 1.45 3.30 17.13
C PRO A 50 0.83 1.90 17.32
N ARG A 51 0.74 1.15 16.22
CA ARG A 51 0.40 -0.27 16.26
C ARG A 51 1.66 -1.10 16.40
N THR A 52 1.51 -2.25 17.05
CA THR A 52 2.55 -3.27 17.14
C THR A 52 2.07 -4.55 16.48
N THR A 53 3.00 -5.36 15.97
CA THR A 53 2.67 -6.64 15.33
C THR A 53 2.01 -7.61 16.31
N ASP A 54 2.42 -7.63 17.58
CA ASP A 54 1.85 -8.54 18.59
C ASP A 54 0.41 -8.19 18.96
N GLU A 55 0.10 -6.91 19.13
CA GLU A 55 -1.28 -6.45 19.31
C GLU A 55 -2.12 -6.77 18.08
N TRP A 56 -1.59 -6.57 16.88
CA TRP A 56 -2.30 -6.89 15.64
C TRP A 56 -2.65 -8.38 15.56
N LYS A 57 -1.72 -9.28 15.89
CA LYS A 57 -1.96 -10.73 15.92
C LYS A 57 -3.09 -11.10 16.89
N LYS A 58 -3.10 -10.52 18.09
CA LYS A 58 -4.16 -10.73 19.09
C LYS A 58 -5.53 -10.28 18.57
N LEU A 59 -5.60 -9.07 18.00
CA LEU A 59 -6.83 -8.54 17.41
C LEU A 59 -7.30 -9.37 16.21
N ALA A 60 -6.39 -9.80 15.34
CA ALA A 60 -6.69 -10.62 14.17
C ALA A 60 -7.25 -12.00 14.54
N LEU A 61 -6.70 -12.62 15.59
CA LEU A 61 -7.22 -13.89 16.10
C LEU A 61 -8.63 -13.72 16.67
N ALA A 62 -8.84 -12.69 17.51
CA ALA A 62 -10.15 -12.39 18.08
C ALA A 62 -11.20 -12.05 17.00
N ALA A 63 -10.79 -11.28 16.00
CA ALA A 63 -11.59 -10.91 14.84
C ALA A 63 -11.95 -12.10 13.94
N SER A 64 -11.11 -13.14 13.87
CA SER A 64 -11.40 -14.33 13.05
C SER A 64 -12.49 -15.21 13.65
N ASN A 65 -12.57 -15.23 14.98
CA ASN A 65 -13.58 -15.99 15.71
C ASN A 65 -14.91 -15.23 15.88
N THR A 66 -14.93 -13.94 15.53
CA THR A 66 -16.08 -13.05 15.77
C THR A 66 -16.55 -12.42 14.47
N LYS A 67 -17.86 -12.47 14.19
CA LYS A 67 -18.40 -11.72 13.05
C LYS A 67 -18.41 -10.22 13.38
N ILE A 68 -17.47 -9.48 12.80
CA ILE A 68 -17.35 -8.04 13.04
C ILE A 68 -18.58 -7.30 12.49
N THR A 69 -19.29 -6.62 13.37
CA THR A 69 -20.37 -5.68 13.04
C THR A 69 -19.87 -4.25 13.19
N ARG A 70 -20.66 -3.27 12.72
CA ARG A 70 -20.34 -1.84 12.90
C ARG A 70 -20.28 -1.42 14.38
N ALA A 71 -21.00 -2.09 15.27
CA ALA A 71 -20.99 -1.80 16.69
C ALA A 71 -19.63 -2.16 17.34
N ASN A 72 -19.07 -3.30 16.97
CA ASN A 72 -17.82 -3.81 17.56
C ASN A 72 -16.56 -3.40 16.76
N GLU A 73 -16.70 -2.67 15.64
CA GLU A 73 -15.56 -2.23 14.81
C GLU A 73 -14.48 -1.48 15.62
N ARG A 74 -14.90 -0.75 16.67
CA ARG A 74 -14.01 -0.01 17.57
C ARG A 74 -13.15 -0.92 18.43
N GLU A 75 -13.65 -2.09 18.84
CA GLU A 75 -12.92 -3.05 19.67
C GLU A 75 -11.74 -3.66 18.90
N PHE A 76 -11.93 -3.91 17.60
CA PHE A 76 -10.91 -4.51 16.73
C PHE A 76 -9.99 -3.48 16.08
N LEU A 77 -10.22 -2.17 16.33
CA LEU A 77 -9.43 -1.07 15.75
C LEU A 77 -9.27 -1.22 14.23
N GLY A 78 -10.32 -1.65 13.53
CA GLY A 78 -10.31 -1.85 12.07
C GLY A 78 -9.57 -3.10 11.55
N VAL A 79 -9.03 -3.98 12.40
CA VAL A 79 -8.54 -5.29 11.96
C VAL A 79 -9.74 -6.19 11.70
N LYS A 80 -9.80 -6.83 10.52
CA LYS A 80 -10.96 -7.65 10.13
C LYS A 80 -10.79 -9.14 10.38
N GLY A 81 -9.56 -9.62 10.50
CA GLY A 81 -9.29 -11.03 10.75
C GLY A 81 -7.85 -11.42 10.43
N TRP A 82 -7.61 -12.71 10.48
CA TRP A 82 -6.31 -13.30 10.16
C TRP A 82 -5.96 -13.09 8.68
N ASN A 83 -4.67 -12.96 8.40
CA ASN A 83 -4.12 -12.97 7.05
C ASN A 83 -2.87 -13.87 7.02
N GLN A 84 -2.51 -14.39 5.85
CA GLN A 84 -1.41 -15.36 5.74
C GLN A 84 -0.04 -14.76 6.08
N LEU A 85 0.11 -13.44 5.96
CA LEU A 85 1.37 -12.75 6.26
C LEU A 85 1.70 -12.82 7.76
N LEU A 86 0.69 -12.89 8.63
CA LEU A 86 0.88 -13.05 10.08
C LEU A 86 1.58 -14.36 10.47
N ARG A 87 1.62 -15.35 9.57
CA ARG A 87 2.36 -16.61 9.76
C ARG A 87 3.88 -16.42 9.65
N LEU A 88 4.34 -15.37 8.98
CA LEU A 88 5.74 -15.14 8.69
C LEU A 88 6.36 -14.28 9.81
N PRO A 89 7.26 -14.84 10.64
CA PRO A 89 7.76 -14.14 11.83
C PRO A 89 8.69 -12.96 11.52
N TYR A 90 9.27 -12.94 10.32
CA TYR A 90 10.18 -11.91 9.84
C TYR A 90 9.47 -10.70 9.20
N ILE A 91 8.13 -10.74 9.08
CA ILE A 91 7.35 -9.65 8.52
C ILE A 91 6.75 -8.82 9.64
N ASP A 92 7.07 -7.53 9.67
CA ASP A 92 6.32 -6.55 10.44
C ASP A 92 5.06 -6.15 9.67
N ILE A 93 3.89 -6.60 10.15
CA ILE A 93 2.61 -6.40 9.45
C ILE A 93 2.21 -4.92 9.40
N VAL A 94 2.67 -4.13 10.39
CA VAL A 94 2.37 -2.70 10.53
C VAL A 94 3.01 -1.92 9.39
N SER A 95 4.29 -2.19 9.11
CA SER A 95 5.07 -1.49 8.09
C SER A 95 5.06 -2.18 6.72
N PHE A 96 4.61 -3.44 6.62
CA PHE A 96 4.69 -4.27 5.41
C PHE A 96 4.23 -3.59 4.11
N CYS A 97 3.15 -2.81 4.18
CA CYS A 97 2.60 -2.05 3.06
C CYS A 97 2.62 -0.54 3.37
N PRO A 98 3.69 0.17 2.98
CA PRO A 98 3.74 1.62 3.14
C PRO A 98 2.83 2.35 2.17
N PRO A 99 2.49 3.62 2.46
CA PRO A 99 1.70 4.45 1.58
C PRO A 99 2.40 4.57 0.23
N ASP A 100 1.69 4.22 -0.85
CA ASP A 100 2.18 4.42 -2.20
C ASP A 100 2.43 5.90 -2.47
N TYR A 101 3.65 6.24 -2.89
CA TYR A 101 4.06 7.62 -3.11
C TYR A 101 3.20 8.33 -4.17
N MET A 102 2.90 7.65 -5.28
CA MET A 102 2.17 8.28 -6.40
C MET A 102 0.70 8.52 -6.05
N HIS A 103 -0.03 7.48 -5.65
CA HIS A 103 -1.47 7.60 -5.37
C HIS A 103 -1.75 8.30 -4.05
N SER A 104 -0.96 8.04 -3.01
CA SER A 104 -1.20 8.62 -1.69
C SER A 104 -0.66 10.04 -1.59
N GLN A 105 0.56 10.32 -2.10
CA GLN A 105 1.19 11.63 -1.91
C GLN A 105 0.97 12.56 -3.09
N LEU A 106 1.35 12.19 -4.31
CA LEU A 106 1.22 13.09 -5.46
C LEU A 106 -0.24 13.30 -5.88
N LEU A 107 -0.97 12.24 -6.20
CA LEU A 107 -2.39 12.34 -6.58
C LEU A 107 -3.30 12.63 -5.38
N GLY A 108 -2.86 12.25 -4.18
CA GLY A 108 -3.62 12.38 -2.94
C GLY A 108 -3.34 13.69 -2.22
N THR A 109 -2.24 13.75 -1.48
CA THR A 109 -1.86 14.89 -0.62
C THR A 109 -1.68 16.19 -1.41
N VAL A 110 -0.89 16.19 -2.50
CA VAL A 110 -0.63 17.41 -3.27
C VAL A 110 -1.92 17.95 -3.88
N ARG A 111 -2.80 17.08 -4.39
CA ARG A 111 -4.12 17.50 -4.89
C ARG A 111 -4.98 18.18 -3.81
N LEU A 112 -4.95 17.68 -2.58
CA LEU A 112 -5.68 18.30 -1.45
C LEU A 112 -5.11 19.67 -1.08
N LEU A 113 -3.78 19.79 -1.06
CA LEU A 113 -3.09 21.06 -0.79
C LEU A 113 -3.37 22.10 -1.87
N LEU A 114 -3.28 21.71 -3.15
CA LEU A 114 -3.60 22.59 -4.27
C LEU A 114 -5.07 23.05 -4.25
N ALA A 115 -5.99 22.14 -3.96
CA ALA A 115 -7.41 22.49 -3.83
C ALA A 115 -7.65 23.51 -2.71
N TYR A 116 -6.93 23.40 -1.58
CA TYR A 116 -6.97 24.39 -0.51
C TYR A 116 -6.40 25.74 -0.94
N TRP A 117 -5.22 25.71 -1.56
CA TRP A 117 -4.53 26.93 -1.99
C TRP A 117 -5.34 27.72 -3.01
N LEU A 118 -6.03 27.04 -3.93
CA LEU A 118 -6.90 27.67 -4.93
C LEU A 118 -8.26 28.12 -4.37
N GLY A 119 -8.45 28.14 -3.05
CA GLY A 119 -9.69 28.58 -2.40
C GLY A 119 -10.86 27.59 -2.51
N GLY A 120 -10.59 26.35 -2.92
CA GLY A 120 -11.58 25.29 -2.96
C GLY A 120 -11.89 24.75 -1.55
N ARG A 121 -13.05 24.09 -1.40
CA ARG A 121 -13.37 23.32 -0.19
C ARG A 121 -12.43 22.13 -0.08
N SER A 122 -11.37 22.28 0.71
CA SER A 122 -10.36 21.25 0.88
C SER A 122 -10.69 20.31 2.03
N GLN A 123 -10.57 19.01 1.76
CA GLN A 123 -10.71 17.96 2.77
C GLN A 123 -9.30 17.60 3.27
N LEU A 124 -8.57 18.60 3.81
CA LEU A 124 -7.15 18.50 4.13
C LEU A 124 -6.85 17.30 5.03
N PHE A 125 -7.67 17.05 6.04
CA PHE A 125 -7.45 15.97 7.00
C PHE A 125 -7.96 14.59 6.53
N LYS A 126 -7.88 14.31 5.24
CA LYS A 126 -8.16 12.98 4.69
C LYS A 126 -7.06 11.99 5.01
N TYR A 127 -7.35 10.71 4.76
CA TYR A 127 -6.39 9.61 4.89
C TYR A 127 -5.02 9.89 4.25
N ASN A 128 -4.98 10.45 3.04
CA ASN A 128 -3.73 10.75 2.34
C ASN A 128 -2.84 11.74 3.10
N PHE A 129 -3.44 12.79 3.66
CA PHE A 129 -2.72 13.75 4.49
C PHE A 129 -2.29 13.13 5.83
N HIS A 130 -3.11 12.26 6.41
CA HIS A 130 -2.71 11.50 7.59
C HIS A 130 -1.47 10.61 7.33
N MET A 131 -1.32 10.05 6.12
CA MET A 131 -0.12 9.29 5.75
C MET A 131 1.16 10.13 5.74
N VAL A 132 1.06 11.46 5.56
CA VAL A 132 2.23 12.37 5.63
C VAL A 132 2.96 12.24 6.96
N TRP A 133 2.22 12.03 8.05
CA TRP A 133 2.79 11.84 9.39
C TRP A 133 3.68 10.60 9.51
N HIS A 134 3.40 9.57 8.70
CA HIS A 134 4.13 8.32 8.69
C HIS A 134 5.28 8.30 7.68
N LEU A 135 5.34 9.26 6.75
CA LEU A 135 6.40 9.32 5.72
C LEU A 135 7.82 9.32 6.31
N PRO A 136 8.15 10.05 7.40
CA PRO A 136 9.49 10.00 7.98
C PRO A 136 9.87 8.61 8.49
N GLN A 137 8.90 7.80 8.94
CA GLN A 137 9.14 6.41 9.31
C GLN A 137 9.36 5.54 8.07
N VAL A 138 8.54 5.73 7.03
CA VAL A 138 8.66 5.01 5.75
C VAL A 138 10.02 5.24 5.12
N VAL A 139 10.49 6.49 5.07
CA VAL A 139 11.79 6.83 4.48
C VAL A 139 12.94 6.21 5.26
N ARG A 140 12.86 6.21 6.60
CA ARG A 140 13.87 5.56 7.44
C ARG A 140 13.93 4.04 7.27
N GLN A 141 12.80 3.40 6.97
CA GLN A 141 12.71 1.93 6.84
C GLN A 141 13.00 1.42 5.42
N TYR A 142 12.56 2.15 4.39
CA TYR A 142 12.54 1.66 3.01
C TYR A 142 13.34 2.53 2.04
N GLY A 143 13.92 3.64 2.51
CA GLY A 143 14.66 4.57 1.68
C GLY A 143 13.76 5.60 0.98
N PRO A 144 14.28 6.29 -0.07
CA PRO A 144 13.60 7.40 -0.72
C PRO A 144 12.19 7.06 -1.23
N LEU A 145 11.21 7.98 -1.10
CA LEU A 145 9.82 7.68 -1.47
C LEU A 145 9.61 7.27 -2.94
N ILE A 146 10.49 7.70 -3.84
CA ILE A 146 10.43 7.35 -5.26
C ILE A 146 10.63 5.85 -5.52
N THR A 147 11.34 5.13 -4.63
CA THR A 147 11.53 3.68 -4.76
C THR A 147 10.30 2.89 -4.31
N ASN A 148 9.34 3.54 -3.66
CA ASN A 148 8.17 2.92 -3.03
C ASN A 148 6.89 3.20 -3.83
N SER A 149 6.99 3.19 -5.17
CA SER A 149 5.88 3.54 -6.06
C SER A 149 5.26 2.33 -6.76
N ALA A 150 3.94 2.18 -6.62
CA ALA A 150 3.12 1.19 -7.32
C ALA A 150 2.95 1.53 -8.82
N PHE A 151 3.23 2.77 -9.22
CA PHE A 151 2.93 3.25 -10.57
C PHE A 151 3.70 2.52 -11.67
N GLN A 152 4.96 2.13 -11.39
CA GLN A 152 5.71 1.29 -12.33
C GLN A 152 4.97 -0.04 -12.53
N LEU A 153 4.50 -0.67 -11.44
CA LEU A 153 3.76 -1.92 -11.49
C LEU A 153 2.43 -1.77 -12.23
N GLU A 154 1.68 -0.68 -12.06
CA GLU A 154 0.42 -0.46 -12.76
C GLU A 154 0.58 -0.42 -14.29
N ASN A 155 1.60 0.29 -14.78
CA ASN A 155 1.91 0.33 -16.20
C ASN A 155 2.26 -1.07 -16.74
N TRP A 156 3.03 -1.85 -15.98
CA TRP A 156 3.37 -3.24 -16.34
C TRP A 156 2.17 -4.17 -16.25
N MET A 157 1.35 -4.06 -15.20
CA MET A 157 0.12 -4.84 -15.03
C MET A 157 -0.86 -4.56 -16.16
N GLY A 158 -1.00 -3.32 -16.62
CA GLY A 158 -1.84 -2.99 -17.77
C GLY A 158 -1.36 -3.67 -19.06
N LYS A 159 -0.04 -3.75 -19.28
CA LYS A 159 0.55 -4.48 -20.42
C LYS A 159 0.34 -5.98 -20.29
N ILE A 160 0.60 -6.55 -19.12
CA ILE A 160 0.42 -7.99 -18.84
C ILE A 160 -1.05 -8.38 -18.96
N ALA A 161 -1.96 -7.57 -18.42
CA ALA A 161 -3.40 -7.80 -18.50
C ALA A 161 -3.90 -7.82 -19.95
N LYS A 162 -3.37 -6.95 -20.82
CA LYS A 162 -3.65 -6.99 -22.27
C LYS A 162 -3.10 -8.24 -22.96
N GLN A 163 -2.03 -8.82 -22.43
CA GLN A 163 -1.45 -10.03 -22.98
C GLN A 163 -2.20 -11.28 -22.53
N ILE A 164 -2.83 -11.30 -21.34
CA ILE A 164 -3.63 -12.43 -20.85
C ILE A 164 -4.89 -12.59 -21.72
N HIS A 165 -5.09 -13.78 -22.28
CA HIS A 165 -6.24 -14.05 -23.14
C HIS A 165 -7.52 -14.20 -22.29
N GLU A 166 -8.67 -13.89 -22.89
CA GLU A 166 -10.01 -13.88 -22.26
C GLU A 166 -10.51 -15.23 -21.71
N SER A 167 -9.75 -16.31 -21.91
CA SER A 167 -10.06 -17.60 -21.29
C SER A 167 -9.98 -17.45 -19.76
N LYS A 168 -11.14 -17.49 -19.10
CA LYS A 168 -11.31 -17.35 -17.63
C LYS A 168 -10.68 -18.48 -16.81
N ILE A 169 -9.83 -19.31 -17.42
CA ILE A 169 -9.24 -20.50 -16.85
C ILE A 169 -7.72 -20.27 -16.77
N HIS A 170 -7.11 -20.61 -15.62
CA HIS A 170 -5.66 -20.52 -15.38
C HIS A 170 -5.04 -19.10 -15.53
N ILE A 171 -5.79 -18.04 -15.20
CA ILE A 171 -5.32 -16.64 -15.29
C ILE A 171 -3.98 -16.43 -14.57
N ALA A 172 -3.83 -17.00 -13.36
CA ALA A 172 -2.60 -16.88 -12.58
C ALA A 172 -1.39 -17.53 -13.28
N GLU A 173 -1.58 -18.70 -13.87
CA GLU A 173 -0.54 -19.43 -14.59
C GLU A 173 -0.14 -18.70 -15.88
N GLN A 174 -1.12 -18.16 -16.62
CA GLN A 174 -0.86 -17.32 -17.79
C GLN A 174 -0.05 -16.07 -17.43
N ALA A 175 -0.36 -15.42 -16.30
CA ALA A 175 0.37 -14.26 -15.82
C ALA A 175 1.82 -14.64 -15.45
N ILE A 176 2.01 -15.72 -14.70
CA ILE A 176 3.34 -16.20 -14.27
C ILE A 176 4.20 -16.54 -15.48
N ASN A 177 3.66 -17.30 -16.45
CA ASN A 177 4.40 -17.69 -17.65
C ASN A 177 4.86 -16.47 -18.47
N LYS A 178 4.01 -15.45 -18.62
CA LYS A 178 4.35 -14.22 -19.35
C LYS A 178 5.37 -13.36 -18.61
N CYS A 179 5.21 -13.20 -17.30
CA CYS A 179 6.20 -12.52 -16.47
C CYS A 179 7.56 -13.23 -16.51
N SER A 180 7.56 -14.57 -16.49
CA SER A 180 8.78 -15.38 -16.58
C SER A 180 9.51 -15.16 -17.91
N VAL A 181 8.78 -15.15 -19.04
CA VAL A 181 9.34 -14.87 -20.38
C VAL A 181 9.91 -13.46 -20.47
N ILE A 182 9.22 -12.46 -19.93
CA ILE A 182 9.73 -11.08 -19.91
C ILE A 182 11.01 -11.00 -19.06
N SER A 183 11.01 -11.62 -17.88
CA SER A 183 12.16 -11.64 -16.97
C SER A 183 13.39 -12.31 -17.60
N SER A 184 13.21 -13.47 -18.25
CA SER A 184 14.31 -14.17 -18.92
C SER A 184 14.84 -13.38 -20.12
N THR A 185 13.96 -12.76 -20.90
CA THR A 185 14.34 -11.89 -22.01
C THR A 185 15.16 -10.71 -21.53
N ILE A 186 14.69 -10.01 -20.49
CA ILE A 186 15.40 -8.88 -19.87
C ILE A 186 16.77 -9.33 -19.33
N THR A 187 16.83 -10.47 -18.65
CA THR A 187 18.09 -11.02 -18.11
C THR A 187 19.09 -11.32 -19.23
N ASN A 188 18.63 -11.93 -20.34
CA ASN A 188 19.47 -12.19 -21.51
C ASN A 188 19.95 -10.90 -22.19
N PHE A 189 19.14 -9.84 -22.21
CA PHE A 189 19.58 -8.55 -22.74
C PHE A 189 20.66 -7.94 -21.85
N TYR A 190 20.49 -7.95 -20.52
CA TYR A 190 21.50 -7.42 -19.59
C TYR A 190 22.80 -8.23 -19.59
N SER A 191 22.73 -9.57 -19.62
CA SER A 191 23.92 -10.40 -19.72
C SER A 191 24.69 -10.18 -21.03
N ASN A 192 24.00 -9.79 -22.11
CA ASN A 192 24.64 -9.43 -23.37
C ASN A 192 25.19 -7.99 -23.34
N ILE A 193 24.61 -7.06 -22.58
CA ILE A 193 25.14 -5.70 -22.41
C ILE A 193 26.43 -5.70 -21.60
N ASP A 194 26.54 -6.53 -20.56
CA ASP A 194 27.79 -6.73 -19.81
C ASP A 194 28.91 -7.34 -20.69
N CYS A 195 28.56 -8.14 -21.70
CA CYS A 195 29.50 -8.59 -22.72
C CYS A 195 30.00 -7.44 -23.62
N PHE A 196 29.20 -6.40 -23.89
CA PHE A 196 29.62 -5.27 -24.70
C PHE A 196 30.57 -4.33 -23.94
N GLU A 197 30.37 -4.07 -22.65
CA GLU A 197 31.33 -3.26 -21.86
C GLU A 197 32.68 -3.97 -21.69
N THR A 198 32.68 -5.30 -21.51
CA THR A 198 33.92 -6.07 -21.36
C THR A 198 34.70 -6.23 -22.66
N GLU A 199 34.05 -6.23 -23.83
CA GLU A 199 34.74 -6.15 -25.12
C GLU A 199 35.25 -4.73 -25.41
N PHE A 200 34.52 -3.67 -25.05
CA PHE A 200 34.93 -2.28 -25.31
C PHE A 200 36.21 -1.88 -24.54
N ILE A 201 36.40 -2.42 -23.32
CA ILE A 201 37.61 -2.20 -22.50
C ILE A 201 38.84 -2.95 -23.05
N LYS A 202 38.67 -3.98 -23.89
CA LYS A 202 39.81 -4.68 -24.53
C LYS A 202 40.42 -3.93 -25.71
N TYR A 203 39.73 -2.93 -26.25
CA TYR A 203 40.18 -2.14 -27.40
C TYR A 203 40.64 -0.71 -27.04
N PHE A 204 40.76 -0.39 -25.75
CA PHE A 204 41.38 0.83 -25.23
C PHE A 204 42.49 0.52 -24.23
#